data_AF-A0A1F9V204-F1
#
_entry.id   AF-A0A1F9V204-F1
#
_cell.length_a   1.000
_cell.length_b   1.000
_cell.length_c   1.000
_cell.angle_alpha   90.00
_cell.angle_beta   90.00
_cell.angle_gamma   90.00
#
_symmetry.space_group_name_H-M   'P 1'
#
loop_
_entity.id
_entity.type
_entity.pdbx_description
1 polymer ?
#
loop_
_entity_poly.entity_id
_entity_poly.type
_entity_poly.pdbx_seq_one_letter_code
_entity_poly.pdbx_strand_id
1 'polypeptide(L)'
;MPRKPRLDCPGLLHHVIARGIERRPIFLSKIDYEDFLNRMSTVMEKSTAQCLSWALMPNHVHMLIRSGREGVAFLMRRLLTGYAVSFNHRHRRAGHLFQNRYKSIVCQEDSYLMELVRYIHLNPLRAGIVKNMESLGKYPWTGHAVLMGNKDAKWQEVKEVLEQHGGSRKRYEEFVQDGIKRGRRPDLVGGGLIRSLGGIRHTQTIRFEDRQAYDERILGDGDFVEGLLKGEETDGKRSVKKSWTLEMLMEMVSRIMGVRREELTMKTRRRTVSKGKAALICLGVDVLGKSGREMERLTHMSSAAVSQALQRGRDLVKNACWRQELNILDT
;
A
#
# COMPACT_ATOMS: atom_id res chain seq x y z
N MET A 1 23.64 -4.96 -19.83
CA MET A 1 23.80 -4.73 -18.39
C MET A 1 23.19 -5.88 -17.60
N PRO A 2 23.92 -6.46 -16.63
CA PRO A 2 23.36 -7.44 -15.69
C PRO A 2 22.20 -6.80 -14.92
N ARG A 3 21.13 -7.57 -14.73
CA ARG A 3 19.88 -7.07 -14.16
C ARG A 3 19.95 -7.19 -12.64
N LYS A 4 19.52 -6.14 -11.93
CA LYS A 4 19.34 -6.22 -10.47
C LYS A 4 18.28 -7.29 -10.12
N PRO A 5 18.48 -8.10 -9.06
CA PRO A 5 17.46 -8.97 -8.51
C PRO A 5 16.17 -8.21 -8.19
N ARG A 6 15.03 -8.91 -8.23
CA ARG A 6 13.76 -8.31 -7.77
C ARG A 6 13.78 -8.25 -6.25
N LEU A 7 13.25 -7.17 -5.70
CA LEU A 7 12.96 -7.04 -4.28
C LEU A 7 11.64 -7.78 -4.07
N ASP A 8 11.68 -8.92 -3.40
CA ASP A 8 10.53 -9.80 -3.17
C ASP A 8 10.82 -10.66 -1.94
N CYS A 9 9.95 -10.58 -0.95
CA CYS A 9 9.87 -11.51 0.17
C CYS A 9 8.39 -11.70 0.54
N PRO A 10 8.03 -12.82 1.18
CA PRO A 10 6.64 -13.11 1.51
C PRO A 10 6.03 -12.00 2.36
N GLY A 11 4.80 -11.61 2.06
CA GLY A 11 4.10 -10.52 2.74
C GLY A 11 4.28 -9.14 2.11
N LEU A 12 5.28 -8.93 1.23
CA LEU A 12 5.43 -7.62 0.56
C LEU A 12 4.26 -7.31 -0.37
N LEU A 13 3.87 -6.04 -0.38
CA LEU A 13 2.86 -5.52 -1.29
C LEU A 13 3.51 -5.07 -2.61
N HIS A 14 3.02 -5.57 -3.74
CA HIS A 14 3.52 -5.25 -5.06
C HIS A 14 2.45 -4.63 -5.95
N HIS A 15 2.69 -3.41 -6.44
CA HIS A 15 1.98 -2.89 -7.59
C HIS A 15 2.62 -3.44 -8.87
N VAL A 16 1.89 -4.34 -9.52
CA VAL A 16 2.32 -5.06 -10.73
C VAL A 16 1.66 -4.46 -11.97
N ILE A 17 2.47 -4.21 -13.01
CA ILE A 17 2.00 -3.70 -14.29
C ILE A 17 2.59 -4.54 -15.43
N ALA A 18 1.74 -5.12 -16.28
CA ALA A 18 2.14 -5.83 -17.49
C ALA A 18 1.52 -5.15 -18.72
N ARG A 19 2.32 -4.83 -19.74
CA ARG A 19 1.87 -4.03 -20.90
C ARG A 19 2.22 -4.71 -22.22
N GLY A 20 1.30 -4.61 -23.18
CA GLY A 20 1.49 -5.09 -24.55
C GLY A 20 2.66 -4.41 -25.25
N ILE A 21 3.35 -5.16 -26.11
CA ILE A 21 4.39 -4.61 -26.98
C ILE A 21 3.82 -3.48 -27.84
N GLU A 22 4.60 -2.40 -28.02
CA GLU A 22 4.16 -1.18 -28.74
C GLU A 22 2.87 -0.56 -28.19
N ARG A 23 2.51 -0.85 -26.93
CA ARG A 23 1.22 -0.47 -26.31
C ARG A 23 0.00 -0.98 -27.08
N ARG A 24 0.17 -2.02 -27.91
CA ARG A 24 -0.94 -2.67 -28.62
C ARG A 24 -1.89 -3.35 -27.64
N PRO A 25 -3.17 -3.49 -27.99
CA PRO A 25 -4.10 -4.26 -27.20
C PRO A 25 -3.61 -5.70 -27.00
N ILE A 26 -3.69 -6.14 -25.75
CA ILE A 26 -3.48 -7.53 -25.32
C ILE A 26 -4.82 -8.22 -25.04
N PHE A 27 -5.94 -7.49 -25.03
CA PHE A 27 -7.29 -8.05 -25.00
C PHE A 27 -8.08 -7.53 -26.20
N LEU A 28 -8.36 -8.39 -27.17
CA LEU A 28 -9.08 -8.02 -28.41
C LEU A 28 -10.57 -8.34 -28.32
N SER A 29 -10.92 -9.33 -27.50
CA SER A 29 -12.27 -9.86 -27.35
C SER A 29 -12.55 -10.22 -25.89
N LYS A 30 -13.83 -10.43 -25.57
CA LYS A 30 -14.27 -10.93 -24.25
C LYS A 30 -13.56 -12.22 -23.85
N ILE A 31 -13.35 -13.14 -24.79
CA ILE A 31 -12.66 -14.42 -24.59
C ILE A 31 -11.23 -14.20 -24.09
N ASP A 32 -10.55 -13.14 -24.56
CA ASP A 32 -9.20 -12.82 -24.11
C ASP A 32 -9.16 -12.37 -22.65
N TYR A 33 -10.16 -11.61 -22.21
CA TYR A 33 -10.27 -11.21 -20.80
C TYR A 33 -10.61 -12.42 -19.91
N GLU A 34 -11.53 -13.28 -20.35
CA GLU A 34 -11.92 -14.49 -19.60
C GLU A 34 -10.78 -15.49 -19.48
N ASP A 35 -10.02 -15.74 -20.55
CA ASP A 35 -8.83 -16.59 -20.53
C ASP A 35 -7.79 -16.07 -19.52
N PHE A 36 -7.59 -14.76 -19.44
CA PHE A 36 -6.68 -14.17 -18.45
C PHE A 36 -7.19 -14.36 -17.02
N LEU A 37 -8.47 -14.09 -16.75
CA LEU A 37 -9.05 -14.24 -15.41
C LEU A 37 -9.11 -15.71 -14.96
N ASN A 38 -9.42 -16.63 -15.87
CA ASN A 38 -9.42 -18.07 -15.56
C ASN A 38 -8.01 -18.54 -15.19
N ARG A 39 -7.00 -18.10 -15.92
CA ARG A 39 -5.59 -18.37 -15.58
C ARG A 39 -5.20 -17.74 -14.24
N MET A 40 -5.64 -16.51 -13.98
CA MET A 40 -5.41 -15.86 -12.69
C MET A 40 -5.99 -16.68 -11.55
N SER A 41 -7.24 -17.16 -11.66
CA SER A 41 -7.87 -18.04 -10.67
C SER A 41 -7.01 -19.27 -10.40
N THR A 42 -6.62 -20.01 -11.45
CA THR A 42 -5.82 -21.24 -11.32
C THR A 42 -4.45 -20.98 -10.71
N VAL A 43 -3.81 -19.85 -11.02
CA VAL A 43 -2.48 -19.53 -10.47
C VAL A 43 -2.58 -19.07 -9.01
N MET A 44 -3.59 -18.25 -8.69
CA MET A 44 -3.82 -17.78 -7.32
C MET A 44 -4.17 -18.93 -6.38
N GLU A 45 -5.05 -19.84 -6.79
CA GLU A 45 -5.44 -21.05 -6.02
C GLU A 45 -4.26 -21.96 -5.68
N LYS A 46 -3.19 -21.92 -6.48
CA LYS A 46 -1.97 -22.73 -6.29
C LYS A 46 -0.85 -21.96 -5.61
N SER A 47 -1.13 -20.77 -5.07
CA SER A 47 -0.14 -19.91 -4.45
C SER A 47 -0.61 -19.46 -3.07
N THR A 48 0.33 -19.03 -2.25
CA THR A 48 0.03 -18.38 -0.97
C THR A 48 -0.10 -16.85 -1.08
N ALA A 49 -0.07 -16.31 -2.31
CA ALA A 49 -0.21 -14.88 -2.57
C ALA A 49 -1.66 -14.41 -2.44
N GLN A 50 -1.85 -13.12 -2.16
CA GLN A 50 -3.18 -12.51 -2.11
C GLN A 50 -3.29 -11.40 -3.17
N CYS A 51 -4.41 -11.35 -3.90
CA CYS A 51 -4.68 -10.26 -4.84
C CYS A 51 -5.74 -9.33 -4.26
N LEU A 52 -5.36 -8.08 -3.98
CA LEU A 52 -6.21 -7.10 -3.28
C LEU A 52 -7.00 -6.23 -4.26
N SER A 53 -6.43 -5.96 -5.44
CA SER A 53 -7.04 -5.12 -6.45
C SER A 53 -6.46 -5.44 -7.84
N TRP A 54 -7.29 -5.29 -8.88
CA TRP A 54 -6.86 -5.49 -10.26
C TRP A 54 -7.72 -4.71 -11.26
N ALA A 55 -7.15 -4.43 -12.43
CA ALA A 55 -7.85 -3.87 -13.58
C ALA A 55 -7.20 -4.36 -14.88
N LEU A 56 -7.99 -4.98 -15.75
CA LEU A 56 -7.57 -5.35 -17.10
C LEU A 56 -7.96 -4.22 -18.06
N MET A 57 -6.95 -3.57 -18.63
CA MET A 57 -7.10 -2.52 -19.63
C MET A 57 -6.78 -3.11 -21.00
N PRO A 58 -7.32 -2.60 -22.12
CA PRO A 58 -7.14 -3.20 -23.43
C PRO A 58 -5.69 -3.55 -23.79
N ASN A 59 -4.72 -2.71 -23.41
CA ASN A 59 -3.30 -2.90 -23.71
C ASN A 59 -2.39 -3.15 -22.49
N HIS A 60 -2.93 -3.23 -21.27
CA HIS A 60 -2.12 -3.49 -20.07
C HIS A 60 -2.96 -3.98 -18.90
N VAL A 61 -2.29 -4.52 -17.88
CA VAL A 61 -2.92 -5.01 -16.65
C VAL A 61 -2.27 -4.30 -15.46
N HIS A 62 -3.10 -3.90 -14.50
CA HIS A 62 -2.70 -3.46 -13.17
C HIS A 62 -3.17 -4.46 -12.13
N MET A 63 -2.28 -4.83 -11.19
CA MET A 63 -2.61 -5.70 -10.06
C MET A 63 -1.90 -5.22 -8.80
N LEU A 64 -2.56 -5.36 -7.66
CA LEU A 64 -1.98 -5.20 -6.33
C LEU A 64 -1.93 -6.57 -5.67
N ILE A 65 -0.72 -7.09 -5.50
CA ILE A 65 -0.48 -8.46 -5.05
C ILE A 65 0.36 -8.41 -3.80
N ARG A 66 -0.10 -9.06 -2.73
CA ARG A 66 0.74 -9.41 -1.59
C ARG A 66 1.46 -10.71 -1.88
N SER A 67 2.78 -10.69 -1.82
CA SER A 67 3.62 -11.82 -2.19
C SER A 67 3.42 -13.00 -1.25
N GLY A 68 3.35 -14.21 -1.81
CA GLY A 68 3.36 -15.46 -1.05
C GLY A 68 4.79 -16.00 -0.87
N ARG A 69 4.90 -17.20 -0.31
CA ARG A 69 6.17 -17.94 -0.17
C ARG A 69 6.88 -18.19 -1.50
N GLU A 70 6.12 -18.33 -2.58
CA GLU A 70 6.63 -18.59 -3.92
C GLU A 70 7.19 -17.34 -4.62
N GLY A 71 6.89 -16.16 -4.08
CA GLY A 71 7.23 -14.87 -4.67
C GLY A 71 6.31 -14.45 -5.82
N VAL A 72 6.21 -13.14 -6.06
CA VAL A 72 5.41 -12.57 -7.15
C VAL A 72 5.95 -13.01 -8.53
N ALA A 73 7.24 -13.32 -8.62
CA ALA A 73 7.87 -13.78 -9.85
C ALA A 73 7.36 -15.14 -10.33
N PHE A 74 7.11 -16.08 -9.41
CA PHE A 74 6.53 -17.37 -9.74
C PHE A 74 5.13 -17.20 -10.35
N LEU A 75 4.28 -16.43 -9.66
CA LEU A 75 2.91 -16.16 -10.07
C LEU A 75 2.84 -15.51 -11.45
N MET A 76 3.59 -14.42 -11.63
CA MET A 76 3.58 -13.65 -12.86
C MET A 76 4.18 -14.39 -14.05
N ARG A 77 5.16 -15.28 -13.82
CA ARG A 77 5.69 -16.16 -14.87
C ARG A 77 4.60 -17.09 -15.40
N ARG A 78 3.86 -17.77 -14.52
CA ARG A 78 2.80 -18.71 -14.92
C ARG A 78 1.66 -17.99 -15.64
N LEU A 79 1.20 -16.88 -15.07
CA LEU A 79 0.10 -16.09 -15.61
C LEU A 79 0.41 -15.53 -17.00
N LEU A 80 1.48 -14.74 -17.11
CA LEU A 80 1.78 -14.00 -18.36
C LEU A 80 2.27 -14.92 -19.48
N THR A 81 3.07 -15.95 -19.15
CA THR A 81 3.56 -16.88 -20.17
C THR A 81 2.40 -17.70 -20.73
N GLY A 82 1.55 -18.26 -19.85
CA GLY A 82 0.39 -19.03 -20.27
C GLY A 82 -0.56 -18.22 -21.12
N TYR A 83 -0.83 -16.98 -20.73
CA TYR A 83 -1.69 -16.07 -21.48
C TYR A 83 -1.10 -15.68 -22.84
N ALA A 84 0.20 -15.36 -22.91
CA ALA A 84 0.84 -15.00 -24.16
C ALA A 84 0.78 -16.13 -25.19
N VAL A 85 0.96 -17.38 -24.73
CA VAL A 85 0.86 -18.57 -25.60
C VAL A 85 -0.57 -18.74 -26.13
N SER A 86 -1.59 -18.69 -25.27
CA SER A 86 -2.99 -18.85 -25.72
C SER A 86 -3.45 -17.71 -26.61
N PHE A 87 -3.08 -16.47 -26.29
CA PHE A 87 -3.37 -15.30 -27.11
C PHE A 87 -2.72 -15.41 -28.50
N ASN A 88 -1.43 -15.75 -28.55
CA ASN A 88 -0.72 -15.90 -29.82
C ASN A 88 -1.32 -16.99 -30.70
N HIS A 89 -1.66 -18.14 -30.10
CA HIS A 89 -2.34 -19.22 -30.82
C HIS A 89 -3.71 -18.77 -31.34
N ARG A 90 -4.55 -18.17 -30.48
CA ARG A 90 -5.91 -17.72 -30.82
C ARG A 90 -5.90 -16.69 -31.96
N HIS A 91 -4.96 -15.75 -31.94
CA HIS A 91 -4.88 -14.65 -32.89
C HIS A 91 -3.86 -14.88 -34.01
N ARG A 92 -3.36 -16.11 -34.17
CA ARG A 92 -2.35 -16.50 -35.18
C ARG A 92 -1.14 -15.56 -35.22
N ARG A 93 -0.68 -15.12 -34.05
CA ARG A 93 0.48 -14.24 -33.89
C ARG A 93 1.74 -15.04 -33.56
N ALA A 94 2.88 -14.51 -33.99
CA ALA A 94 4.20 -14.93 -33.55
C ALA A 94 4.89 -13.83 -32.75
N GLY A 95 5.85 -14.21 -31.90
CA GLY A 95 6.67 -13.29 -31.13
C GLY A 95 6.10 -12.87 -29.77
N HIS A 96 6.70 -11.83 -29.19
CA HIS A 96 6.35 -11.34 -27.86
C HIS A 96 4.99 -10.63 -27.83
N LEU A 97 4.13 -11.00 -26.89
CA LEU A 97 2.89 -10.26 -26.61
C LEU A 97 3.15 -9.04 -25.73
N PHE A 98 3.94 -9.22 -24.67
CA PHE A 98 4.27 -8.17 -23.71
C PHE A 98 5.56 -7.45 -24.09
N GLN A 99 5.61 -6.13 -23.86
CA GLN A 99 6.75 -5.29 -24.23
C GLN A 99 8.04 -5.71 -23.52
N ASN A 100 7.93 -6.05 -22.24
CA ASN A 100 9.01 -6.41 -21.34
C ASN A 100 8.45 -7.35 -20.27
N ARG A 101 9.31 -7.78 -19.34
CA ARG A 101 8.83 -8.33 -18.06
C ARG A 101 7.89 -7.32 -17.39
N TYR A 102 6.93 -7.81 -16.63
CA TYR A 102 6.08 -6.96 -15.80
C TYR A 102 6.93 -6.05 -14.88
N LYS A 103 6.46 -4.82 -14.70
CA LYS A 103 6.94 -3.92 -13.65
C LYS A 103 6.38 -4.41 -12.32
N SER A 104 7.19 -4.38 -11.28
CA SER A 104 6.79 -4.67 -9.91
C SER A 104 7.40 -3.61 -9.03
N ILE A 105 6.54 -2.89 -8.33
CA ILE A 105 6.90 -1.81 -7.42
C ILE A 105 6.53 -2.29 -6.03
N VAL A 106 7.50 -2.42 -5.14
CA VAL A 106 7.28 -2.76 -3.74
C VAL A 106 6.68 -1.54 -3.05
N CYS A 107 5.62 -1.74 -2.27
CA CYS A 107 4.87 -0.67 -1.64
C CYS A 107 4.84 -0.89 -0.13
N GLN A 108 5.06 0.18 0.64
CA GLN A 108 4.80 0.21 2.07
C GLN A 108 3.28 0.13 2.29
N GLU A 109 2.83 -0.99 2.87
CA GLU A 109 1.41 -1.34 2.95
C GLU A 109 0.57 -0.26 3.63
N ASP A 110 0.97 0.15 4.84
CA ASP A 110 0.22 1.12 5.66
C ASP A 110 0.00 2.47 4.95
N SER A 111 0.95 2.89 4.14
CA SER A 111 0.90 4.19 3.45
C SER A 111 0.18 4.13 2.11
N TYR A 112 0.31 3.02 1.37
CA TYR A 112 -0.07 2.98 -0.05
C TYR A 112 -1.19 2.00 -0.40
N LEU A 113 -1.54 1.05 0.48
CA LEU A 113 -2.52 -0.01 0.17
C LEU A 113 -3.80 0.55 -0.43
N MET A 114 -4.52 1.39 0.32
CA MET A 114 -5.83 1.86 -0.09
C MET A 114 -5.77 2.87 -1.24
N GLU A 115 -4.73 3.70 -1.31
CA GLU A 115 -4.52 4.61 -2.45
C GLU A 115 -4.24 3.83 -3.74
N LEU A 116 -3.53 2.71 -3.67
CA LEU A 116 -3.30 1.82 -4.81
C LEU A 116 -4.57 1.07 -5.23
N VAL A 117 -5.34 0.53 -4.27
CA VAL A 117 -6.65 -0.07 -4.55
C VAL A 117 -7.54 0.92 -5.32
N ARG A 118 -7.68 2.14 -4.79
CA ARG A 118 -8.42 3.23 -5.43
C ARG A 118 -7.86 3.56 -6.82
N TYR A 119 -6.55 3.72 -6.93
CA TYR A 119 -5.89 4.05 -8.18
C TYR A 119 -6.18 3.00 -9.26
N ILE A 120 -5.98 1.72 -8.94
CA ILE A 120 -6.14 0.60 -9.85
C ILE A 120 -7.59 0.53 -10.34
N HIS A 121 -8.55 0.54 -9.41
CA HIS A 121 -9.96 0.46 -9.71
C HIS A 121 -10.50 1.65 -10.53
N LEU A 122 -9.92 2.84 -10.39
CA LEU A 122 -10.30 3.99 -11.21
C LEU A 122 -9.69 4.00 -12.63
N ASN A 123 -8.80 3.07 -12.99
CA ASN A 123 -8.18 3.09 -14.32
C ASN A 123 -9.18 2.99 -15.48
N PRO A 124 -10.18 2.08 -15.47
CA PRO A 124 -11.18 2.03 -16.54
C PRO A 124 -11.94 3.36 -16.73
N LEU A 125 -12.29 4.01 -15.62
CA LEU A 125 -12.97 5.31 -15.64
C LEU A 125 -12.06 6.42 -16.19
N ARG A 126 -10.82 6.50 -15.70
CA ARG A 126 -9.82 7.51 -16.13
C ARG A 126 -9.39 7.34 -17.59
N ALA A 127 -9.48 6.12 -18.12
CA ALA A 127 -9.21 5.82 -19.52
C ALA A 127 -10.44 6.04 -20.43
N GLY A 128 -11.60 6.40 -19.87
CA GLY A 128 -12.84 6.59 -20.62
C GLY A 128 -13.46 5.28 -21.14
N ILE A 129 -13.06 4.13 -20.62
CA ILE A 129 -13.66 2.82 -20.96
C ILE A 129 -15.06 2.71 -20.36
N VAL A 130 -15.23 3.26 -19.16
CA VAL A 130 -16.52 3.41 -18.47
C VAL A 130 -16.75 4.89 -18.18
N LYS A 131 -18.02 5.31 -18.06
CA LYS A 131 -18.38 6.74 -18.01
C LYS A 131 -18.57 7.28 -16.60
N ASN A 132 -18.95 6.42 -15.65
CA ASN A 132 -19.33 6.82 -14.29
C ASN A 132 -19.11 5.67 -13.29
N MET A 133 -19.31 5.94 -12.00
CA MET A 133 -19.16 4.94 -10.93
C MET A 133 -20.10 3.74 -11.10
N GLU A 134 -21.34 3.96 -11.53
CA GLU A 134 -22.30 2.87 -11.74
C GLU A 134 -21.80 1.86 -12.80
N SER A 135 -21.35 2.37 -13.95
CA SER A 135 -20.76 1.55 -15.01
C SER A 135 -19.44 0.89 -14.59
N LEU A 136 -18.65 1.55 -13.72
CA LEU A 136 -17.44 0.96 -13.14
C LEU A 136 -17.78 -0.21 -12.19
N GLY A 137 -18.81 -0.05 -11.36
CA GLY A 137 -19.32 -1.09 -10.46
C GLY A 137 -19.75 -2.36 -11.20
N LYS A 138 -20.21 -2.22 -12.45
CA LYS A 138 -20.66 -3.33 -13.31
C LYS A 138 -19.58 -3.80 -14.30
N TYR A 139 -18.42 -3.16 -14.36
CA TYR A 139 -17.37 -3.49 -15.34
C TYR A 139 -16.68 -4.81 -14.97
N PRO A 140 -16.84 -5.89 -15.76
CA PRO A 140 -16.44 -7.23 -15.33
C PRO A 140 -14.92 -7.46 -15.36
N TRP A 141 -14.15 -6.48 -15.82
CA TRP A 141 -12.69 -6.56 -16.00
C TRP A 141 -11.93 -5.72 -14.97
N THR A 142 -12.54 -5.46 -13.81
CA THR A 142 -11.88 -4.84 -12.65
C THR A 142 -12.31 -5.52 -11.34
N GLY A 143 -11.38 -5.54 -10.38
CA GLY A 143 -11.64 -5.99 -9.01
C GLY A 143 -12.60 -5.07 -8.23
N HIS A 144 -12.91 -3.88 -8.74
CA HIS A 144 -13.94 -3.03 -8.16
C HIS A 144 -15.31 -3.70 -8.23
N ALA A 145 -15.66 -4.32 -9.36
CA ALA A 145 -16.94 -5.02 -9.52
C ALA A 145 -17.07 -6.20 -8.55
N VAL A 146 -15.96 -6.84 -8.18
CA VAL A 146 -15.93 -7.92 -7.19
C VAL A 146 -16.20 -7.37 -5.78
N LEU A 147 -15.54 -6.28 -5.39
CA LEU A 147 -15.79 -5.62 -4.10
C LEU A 147 -17.22 -5.11 -3.98
N MET A 148 -17.81 -4.64 -5.08
CA MET A 148 -19.21 -4.23 -5.15
C MET A 148 -20.20 -5.41 -5.19
N GLY A 149 -19.73 -6.65 -5.34
CA GLY A 149 -20.58 -7.85 -5.38
C GLY A 149 -21.24 -8.12 -6.73
N ASN A 150 -20.84 -7.42 -7.80
CA ASN A 150 -21.38 -7.59 -9.15
C ASN A 150 -20.63 -8.65 -9.98
N LYS A 151 -19.53 -9.19 -9.45
CA LYS A 151 -18.73 -10.25 -10.08
C LYS A 151 -18.17 -11.18 -9.01
N ASP A 152 -18.17 -12.49 -9.29
CA ASP A 152 -17.45 -13.45 -8.46
C ASP A 152 -16.00 -13.59 -8.94
N ALA A 153 -15.08 -13.56 -7.98
CA ALA A 153 -13.66 -13.84 -8.15
C ALA A 153 -13.10 -14.24 -6.79
N LYS A 154 -13.32 -15.50 -6.40
CA LYS A 154 -12.96 -16.05 -5.08
C LYS A 154 -11.48 -15.89 -4.70
N TRP A 155 -10.61 -15.72 -5.69
CA TRP A 155 -9.18 -15.49 -5.53
C TRP A 155 -8.80 -14.04 -5.18
N GLN A 156 -9.75 -13.09 -5.25
CA GLN A 156 -9.54 -11.71 -4.81
C GLN A 156 -9.83 -11.59 -3.31
N GLU A 157 -8.92 -10.94 -2.60
CA GLU A 157 -9.06 -10.63 -1.18
C GLU A 157 -10.04 -9.48 -0.97
N VAL A 158 -11.32 -9.83 -0.77
CA VAL A 158 -12.43 -8.88 -0.57
C VAL A 158 -12.52 -8.41 0.87
N LYS A 159 -12.33 -9.33 1.83
CA LYS A 159 -12.61 -9.08 3.24
C LYS A 159 -11.68 -8.01 3.77
N GLU A 160 -10.38 -8.18 3.55
CA GLU A 160 -9.37 -7.24 4.02
C GLU A 160 -9.59 -5.81 3.49
N VAL A 161 -9.89 -5.68 2.19
CA VAL A 161 -10.10 -4.35 1.57
C VAL A 161 -11.37 -3.69 2.11
N LEU A 162 -12.45 -4.44 2.32
CA LEU A 162 -13.67 -3.89 2.89
C LEU A 162 -13.51 -3.58 4.39
N GLU A 163 -12.71 -4.33 5.14
CA GLU A 163 -12.42 -4.07 6.56
C GLU A 163 -11.75 -2.71 6.78
N GLN A 164 -10.92 -2.24 5.85
CA GLN A 164 -10.38 -0.86 5.85
C GLN A 164 -11.49 0.23 5.79
N HIS A 165 -12.71 -0.18 5.46
CA HIS A 165 -13.91 0.66 5.43
C HIS A 165 -15.02 0.14 6.36
N GLY A 166 -14.65 -0.61 7.40
CA GLY A 166 -15.59 -1.16 8.39
C GLY A 166 -16.56 -2.20 7.81
N GLY A 167 -16.14 -2.92 6.76
CA GLY A 167 -16.94 -3.92 6.06
C GLY A 167 -17.99 -3.34 5.10
N SER A 168 -18.07 -2.02 4.96
CA SER A 168 -19.13 -1.36 4.18
C SER A 168 -18.73 -1.12 2.73
N ARG A 169 -19.43 -1.78 1.79
CA ARG A 169 -19.29 -1.53 0.35
C ARG A 169 -19.59 -0.08 -0.03
N LYS A 170 -20.57 0.54 0.65
CA LYS A 170 -20.93 1.95 0.42
C LYS A 170 -19.77 2.88 0.79
N ARG A 171 -19.18 2.72 1.98
CA ARG A 171 -18.02 3.53 2.40
C ARG A 171 -16.81 3.32 1.49
N TYR A 172 -16.59 2.08 1.05
CA TYR A 172 -15.56 1.77 0.06
C TYR A 172 -15.83 2.45 -1.29
N GLU A 173 -17.08 2.44 -1.79
CA GLU A 173 -17.44 3.10 -3.04
C GLU A 173 -17.26 4.62 -2.94
N GLU A 174 -17.69 5.25 -1.84
CA GLU A 174 -17.46 6.67 -1.54
C GLU A 174 -15.96 6.99 -1.53
N PHE A 175 -15.15 6.13 -0.90
CA PHE A 175 -13.69 6.23 -0.92
C PHE A 175 -13.13 6.16 -2.36
N VAL A 176 -13.60 5.24 -3.19
CA VAL A 176 -13.17 5.16 -4.60
C VAL A 176 -13.59 6.41 -5.37
N GLN A 177 -14.83 6.87 -5.18
CA GLN A 177 -15.38 8.04 -5.86
C GLN A 177 -14.63 9.34 -5.52
N ASP A 178 -14.18 9.53 -4.27
CA ASP A 178 -13.31 10.65 -3.88
C ASP A 178 -12.01 10.70 -4.71
N GLY A 179 -11.53 9.55 -5.17
CA GLY A 179 -10.35 9.44 -6.02
C GLY A 179 -10.49 9.99 -7.44
N ILE A 180 -11.72 10.24 -7.91
CA ILE A 180 -11.97 10.74 -9.28
C ILE A 180 -11.38 12.15 -9.44
N LYS A 181 -11.60 13.02 -8.44
CA LYS A 181 -11.14 14.41 -8.44
C LYS A 181 -9.62 14.54 -8.45
N ARG A 182 -8.90 13.51 -7.98
CA ARG A 182 -7.43 13.49 -7.88
C ARG A 182 -6.71 13.27 -9.22
N GLY A 183 -7.45 13.00 -10.30
CA GLY A 183 -6.88 12.90 -11.65
C GLY A 183 -5.82 11.78 -11.80
N ARG A 184 -4.83 12.01 -12.67
CA ARG A 184 -3.71 11.07 -12.89
C ARG A 184 -2.71 11.14 -11.73
N ARG A 185 -2.28 9.97 -11.24
CA ARG A 185 -1.31 9.81 -10.15
C ARG A 185 -0.01 9.16 -10.65
N PRO A 186 0.89 9.92 -11.30
CA PRO A 186 2.13 9.39 -11.86
C PRO A 186 3.10 8.86 -10.79
N ASP A 187 2.93 9.31 -9.54
CA ASP A 187 3.66 8.84 -8.36
C ASP A 187 3.40 7.35 -8.07
N LEU A 188 2.21 6.82 -8.39
CA LEU A 188 1.84 5.43 -8.05
C LEU A 188 2.29 4.39 -9.08
N VAL A 189 2.83 4.80 -10.23
CA VAL A 189 3.30 3.90 -11.30
C VAL A 189 4.81 3.74 -11.32
N GLY A 190 5.52 4.29 -10.33
CA GLY A 190 6.98 4.21 -10.15
C GLY A 190 7.77 4.98 -11.23
N GLY A 191 8.90 5.53 -10.83
CA GLY A 191 9.78 6.37 -11.65
C GLY A 191 10.49 7.34 -10.71
N GLY A 192 11.82 7.33 -10.72
CA GLY A 192 12.66 7.90 -9.67
C GLY A 192 12.33 9.36 -9.31
N LEU A 193 12.56 9.64 -8.03
CA LEU A 193 12.67 10.87 -7.20
C LEU A 193 12.24 12.28 -7.71
N ILE A 194 11.81 12.52 -8.94
CA ILE A 194 11.52 13.88 -9.44
C ILE A 194 10.05 14.29 -9.22
N ARG A 195 9.16 13.38 -8.81
CA ARG A 195 7.70 13.67 -8.80
C ARG A 195 6.93 13.32 -7.54
N SER A 196 7.49 12.54 -6.62
CA SER A 196 6.78 12.05 -5.42
C SER A 196 6.81 13.01 -4.23
N LEU A 197 7.63 14.08 -4.28
CA LEU A 197 7.72 15.12 -3.26
C LEU A 197 7.42 16.49 -3.88
N GLY A 198 6.13 16.84 -3.98
CA GLY A 198 5.71 18.25 -3.94
C GLY A 198 6.19 19.19 -5.07
N GLY A 199 6.06 18.79 -6.33
CA GLY A 199 6.16 19.73 -7.46
C GLY A 199 7.53 20.39 -7.68
N ILE A 200 7.63 21.12 -8.80
CA ILE A 200 8.88 21.57 -9.44
C ILE A 200 9.75 22.53 -8.56
N ARG A 201 9.30 22.94 -7.36
CA ARG A 201 9.95 23.96 -6.53
C ARG A 201 10.93 23.45 -5.46
N HIS A 202 11.01 22.14 -5.21
CA HIS A 202 11.89 21.57 -4.16
C HIS A 202 13.12 20.82 -4.67
N THR A 203 13.37 20.82 -5.98
CA THR A 203 14.49 20.13 -6.61
C THR A 203 15.87 20.73 -6.30
N GLN A 204 15.92 21.97 -5.79
CA GLN A 204 17.19 22.67 -5.56
C GLN A 204 17.83 22.41 -4.18
N THR A 205 17.10 21.80 -3.23
CA THR A 205 17.57 21.64 -1.83
C THR A 205 17.99 20.24 -1.42
N ILE A 206 17.86 19.23 -2.30
CA ILE A 206 18.26 17.85 -1.97
C ILE A 206 19.73 17.64 -2.34
N ARG A 207 20.56 17.31 -1.33
CA ARG A 207 21.99 17.02 -1.50
C ARG A 207 22.17 15.81 -2.42
N PHE A 208 23.28 15.80 -3.17
CA PHE A 208 23.57 14.77 -4.18
C PHE A 208 23.73 13.36 -3.57
N GLU A 209 24.12 13.29 -2.29
CA GLU A 209 24.30 12.06 -1.51
C GLU A 209 22.96 11.40 -1.16
N ASP A 210 21.90 12.18 -0.86
CA ASP A 210 20.55 11.67 -0.55
C ASP A 210 19.82 11.11 -1.78
N ARG A 211 20.29 11.42 -3.00
CA ARG A 211 19.72 10.88 -4.25
C ARG A 211 20.08 9.41 -4.48
N GLN A 212 21.07 8.87 -3.78
CA GLN A 212 21.56 7.51 -4.00
C GLN A 212 20.73 6.42 -3.29
N ALA A 213 19.93 6.78 -2.27
CA ALA A 213 19.25 5.81 -1.42
C ALA A 213 17.88 5.32 -1.94
N TYR A 214 17.34 5.86 -3.05
CA TYR A 214 15.94 5.62 -3.44
C TYR A 214 15.81 4.88 -4.77
N ASP A 215 15.43 3.60 -4.70
CA ASP A 215 15.18 2.74 -5.86
C ASP A 215 13.80 3.01 -6.47
N GLU A 216 13.72 3.27 -7.78
CA GLU A 216 12.46 3.57 -8.50
C GLU A 216 11.41 2.44 -8.44
N ARG A 217 11.82 1.26 -7.94
CA ARG A 217 11.00 0.08 -7.72
C ARG A 217 10.37 0.03 -6.33
N ILE A 218 10.52 1.07 -5.51
CA ILE A 218 9.97 1.14 -4.16
C ILE A 218 9.08 2.38 -4.00
N LEU A 219 7.92 2.22 -3.37
CA LEU A 219 7.02 3.26 -2.87
C LEU A 219 6.93 3.13 -1.35
N GLY A 220 7.74 3.90 -0.65
CA GLY A 220 7.81 3.92 0.81
C GLY A 220 8.70 5.05 1.29
N ASP A 221 8.68 5.28 2.60
CA ASP A 221 9.60 6.19 3.27
C ASP A 221 11.06 5.67 3.28
N GLY A 222 11.98 6.49 3.80
CA GLY A 222 13.41 6.13 3.86
C GLY A 222 13.68 4.89 4.69
N ASP A 223 13.00 4.75 5.82
CA ASP A 223 13.17 3.63 6.77
C ASP A 223 12.74 2.31 6.11
N PHE A 224 11.60 2.32 5.40
CA PHE A 224 11.12 1.16 4.65
C PHE A 224 12.09 0.74 3.55
N VAL A 225 12.65 1.70 2.81
CA VAL A 225 13.62 1.42 1.74
C VAL A 225 14.89 0.82 2.33
N GLU A 226 15.40 1.38 3.43
CA GLU A 226 16.61 0.91 4.08
C GLU A 226 16.44 -0.52 4.62
N GLY A 227 15.32 -0.82 5.30
CA GLY A 227 15.01 -2.17 5.79
C GLY A 227 14.94 -3.20 4.65
N LEU A 228 14.29 -2.85 3.55
CA LEU A 228 14.18 -3.72 2.37
C LEU A 228 15.54 -4.00 1.71
N LEU A 229 16.45 -3.02 1.68
CA LEU A 229 17.80 -3.17 1.12
C LEU A 229 18.73 -3.98 2.02
N LYS A 230 18.53 -3.91 3.35
CA LYS A 230 19.27 -4.73 4.33
C LYS A 230 18.84 -6.20 4.34
N GLY A 231 17.77 -6.54 3.61
CA GLY A 231 17.24 -7.90 3.59
C GLY A 231 16.66 -8.32 4.94
N GLU A 232 16.26 -7.35 5.76
CA GLU A 232 15.46 -7.63 6.95
C GLU A 232 14.20 -8.32 6.46
N GLU A 233 13.91 -9.52 6.97
CA GLU A 233 12.63 -10.16 6.70
C GLU A 233 11.57 -9.15 7.14
N THR A 234 10.78 -8.65 6.18
CA THR A 234 9.51 -8.02 6.52
C THR A 234 8.66 -9.15 7.05
N ASP A 235 8.83 -9.41 8.33
CA ASP A 235 8.27 -10.52 9.03
C ASP A 235 6.78 -10.53 8.67
N GLY A 236 6.34 -11.61 8.04
CA GLY A 236 4.94 -11.88 7.69
C GLY A 236 4.07 -12.05 8.93
N LYS A 237 4.38 -11.34 10.01
CA LYS A 237 3.60 -11.19 11.23
C LYS A 237 2.41 -10.30 10.97
N ARG A 238 1.48 -10.81 10.17
CA ARG A 238 0.05 -10.60 10.41
C ARG A 238 -0.35 -11.33 11.69
N SER A 239 0.07 -10.77 12.82
CA SER A 239 -0.80 -10.78 13.97
C SER A 239 -1.96 -9.86 13.61
N VAL A 240 -3.19 -10.32 13.83
CA VAL A 240 -4.37 -9.46 13.92
C VAL A 240 -4.12 -8.52 15.12
N LYS A 241 -3.26 -7.51 14.94
CA LYS A 241 -2.99 -6.50 15.95
C LYS A 241 -4.14 -5.52 15.86
N LYS A 242 -4.80 -5.33 17.01
CA LYS A 242 -5.70 -4.21 17.29
C LYS A 242 -5.23 -2.98 16.49
N SER A 243 -6.03 -2.49 15.55
CA SER A 243 -5.80 -1.18 14.95
C SER A 243 -5.85 -0.17 16.09
N TRP A 244 -4.70 0.38 16.45
CA TRP A 244 -4.60 1.32 17.55
C TRP A 244 -5.27 2.62 17.14
N THR A 245 -6.16 3.15 17.99
CA THR A 245 -6.66 4.52 17.84
C THR A 245 -5.93 5.45 18.80
N LEU A 246 -6.09 6.76 18.58
CA LEU A 246 -5.52 7.76 19.46
C LEU A 246 -6.08 7.63 20.89
N GLU A 247 -7.36 7.30 21.00
CA GLU A 247 -8.05 7.06 22.27
C GLU A 247 -7.42 5.87 23.02
N MET A 248 -7.13 4.77 22.31
CA MET A 248 -6.51 3.58 22.88
C MET A 248 -5.08 3.87 23.37
N LEU A 249 -4.30 4.65 22.62
CA LEU A 249 -2.97 5.07 23.06
C LEU A 249 -3.04 5.97 24.29
N MET A 250 -3.99 6.91 24.34
CA MET A 250 -4.17 7.78 25.50
C MET A 250 -4.54 7.01 26.77
N GLU A 251 -5.40 5.99 26.66
CA GLU A 251 -5.76 5.10 27.78
C GLU A 251 -4.56 4.27 28.26
N MET A 252 -3.80 3.71 27.33
CA MET A 252 -2.59 2.95 27.64
C MET A 252 -1.54 3.82 28.34
N VAL A 253 -1.24 4.99 27.79
CA VAL A 253 -0.29 5.96 28.39
C VAL A 253 -0.77 6.40 29.77
N SER A 254 -2.07 6.69 29.92
CA SER A 254 -2.69 7.06 31.20
C SER A 254 -2.45 6.00 32.27
N ARG A 255 -2.68 4.73 31.94
CA ARG A 255 -2.49 3.60 32.85
C ARG A 255 -1.02 3.37 33.23
N ILE A 256 -0.12 3.34 32.25
CA ILE A 256 1.31 3.08 32.51
C ILE A 256 1.94 4.23 33.31
N MET A 257 1.54 5.47 33.04
CA MET A 257 2.13 6.65 33.68
C MET A 257 1.44 7.07 34.99
N GLY A 258 0.31 6.45 35.33
CA GLY A 258 -0.49 6.83 36.50
C GLY A 258 -0.98 8.28 36.43
N VAL A 259 -1.39 8.74 35.24
CA VAL A 259 -1.92 10.09 35.01
C VAL A 259 -3.32 10.00 34.46
N ARG A 260 -4.19 10.99 34.73
CA ARG A 260 -5.53 10.99 34.13
C ARG A 260 -5.43 11.28 32.64
N ARG A 261 -6.26 10.61 31.84
CA ARG A 261 -6.26 10.72 30.38
C ARG A 261 -6.38 12.17 29.90
N GLU A 262 -7.25 12.95 30.55
CA GLU A 262 -7.53 14.35 30.21
C GLU A 262 -6.30 15.23 30.44
N GLU A 263 -5.42 14.87 31.39
CA GLU A 263 -4.21 15.65 31.67
C GLU A 263 -3.22 15.59 30.49
N LEU A 264 -3.28 14.56 29.64
CA LEU A 264 -2.43 14.42 28.44
C LEU A 264 -2.76 15.45 27.36
N THR A 265 -3.96 16.02 27.38
CA THR A 265 -4.42 17.07 26.45
C THR A 265 -4.60 18.42 27.10
N MET A 266 -4.19 18.61 28.37
CA MET A 266 -4.31 19.90 29.07
C MET A 266 -2.96 20.59 29.23
N LYS A 267 -2.92 21.93 29.26
CA LYS A 267 -1.69 22.65 29.64
C LYS A 267 -1.37 22.39 31.11
N THR A 268 -0.21 21.79 31.39
CA THR A 268 0.20 21.46 32.75
C THR A 268 1.73 21.54 32.89
N ARG A 269 2.20 21.81 34.11
CA ARG A 269 3.62 21.80 34.48
C ARG A 269 4.01 20.58 35.33
N ARG A 270 3.09 19.62 35.55
CA ARG A 270 3.41 18.36 36.25
C ARG A 270 4.42 17.55 35.44
N ARG A 271 5.53 17.19 36.10
CA ARG A 271 6.63 16.42 35.49
C ARG A 271 6.19 15.03 35.02
N THR A 272 5.33 14.36 35.78
CA THR A 272 4.77 13.04 35.41
C THR A 272 3.91 13.12 34.16
N VAL A 273 3.02 14.12 34.08
CA VAL A 273 2.18 14.34 32.89
C VAL A 273 3.02 14.73 31.68
N SER A 274 4.09 15.50 31.87
CA SER A 274 5.03 15.85 30.79
C SER A 274 5.74 14.62 30.21
N LYS A 275 6.10 13.64 31.05
CA LYS A 275 6.62 12.34 30.59
C LYS A 275 5.54 11.53 29.86
N GLY A 276 4.30 11.54 30.35
CA GLY A 276 3.18 10.88 29.67
C GLY A 276 2.88 11.48 28.30
N LYS A 277 2.93 12.81 28.17
CA LYS A 277 2.82 13.49 26.87
C LYS A 277 3.96 13.11 25.94
N ALA A 278 5.19 12.98 26.44
CA ALA A 278 6.32 12.51 25.63
C ALA A 278 6.09 11.09 25.09
N ALA A 279 5.60 10.16 25.91
CA ALA A 279 5.21 8.82 25.46
C ALA A 279 4.08 8.87 24.42
N LEU A 280 3.02 9.65 24.67
CA LEU A 280 1.89 9.80 23.74
C LEU A 280 2.31 10.41 22.40
N ILE A 281 3.20 11.40 22.41
CA ILE A 281 3.76 12.03 21.21
C ILE A 281 4.55 11.01 20.39
N CYS A 282 5.45 10.28 21.05
CA CYS A 282 6.24 9.23 20.40
C CYS A 282 5.34 8.15 19.79
N LEU A 283 4.39 7.61 20.55
CA LEU A 283 3.49 6.58 20.06
C LEU A 283 2.52 7.10 18.98
N GLY A 284 2.03 8.34 19.10
CA GLY A 284 1.18 8.93 18.07
C GLY A 284 1.91 9.08 16.74
N VAL A 285 3.19 9.46 16.77
CA VAL A 285 4.02 9.57 15.56
C VAL A 285 4.42 8.18 15.06
N ASP A 286 5.03 7.36 15.91
CA ASP A 286 5.68 6.11 15.53
C ASP A 286 4.68 4.94 15.35
N VAL A 287 3.50 4.96 15.98
CA VAL A 287 2.45 3.91 15.87
C VAL A 287 1.26 4.34 15.02
N LEU A 288 0.83 5.61 15.09
CA LEU A 288 -0.36 6.10 14.35
C LEU A 288 -0.03 6.99 13.14
N GLY A 289 1.25 7.22 12.84
CA GLY A 289 1.67 8.06 11.72
C GLY A 289 1.22 9.53 11.84
N LYS A 290 0.93 10.02 13.04
CA LYS A 290 0.48 11.41 13.26
C LYS A 290 1.62 12.39 13.01
N SER A 291 1.30 13.51 12.37
CA SER A 291 2.26 14.60 12.19
C SER A 291 2.56 15.30 13.52
N GLY A 292 3.76 15.89 13.65
CA GLY A 292 4.11 16.71 14.81
C GLY A 292 3.09 17.84 15.07
N ARG A 293 2.51 18.41 14.01
CA ARG A 293 1.47 19.45 14.09
C ARG A 293 0.14 18.93 14.65
N GLU A 294 -0.24 17.69 14.33
CA GLU A 294 -1.39 17.04 14.97
C GLU A 294 -1.13 16.83 16.46
N MET A 295 0.09 16.44 16.83
CA MET A 295 0.48 16.25 18.23
C MET A 295 0.59 17.56 19.02
N GLU A 296 1.01 18.66 18.38
CA GLU A 296 0.95 20.02 18.95
C GLU A 296 -0.47 20.41 19.32
N ARG A 297 -1.41 20.23 18.39
CA ARG A 297 -2.84 20.55 18.60
C ARG A 297 -3.43 19.72 19.73
N LEU A 298 -3.11 18.42 19.77
CA LEU A 298 -3.61 17.49 20.77
C LEU A 298 -3.08 17.81 22.18
N THR A 299 -1.80 18.15 22.30
CA THR A 299 -1.13 18.30 23.62
C THR A 299 -1.01 19.76 24.09
N HIS A 300 -1.35 20.72 23.23
CA HIS A 300 -1.13 22.17 23.39
C HIS A 300 0.32 22.56 23.69
N MET A 301 1.27 21.82 23.10
CA MET A 301 2.71 22.09 23.19
C MET A 301 3.17 22.88 21.96
N SER A 302 4.26 23.64 22.10
CA SER A 302 4.90 24.29 20.94
C SER A 302 5.64 23.26 20.08
N SER A 303 5.89 23.57 18.81
CA SER A 303 6.63 22.69 17.89
C SER A 303 7.99 22.25 18.43
N ALA A 304 8.73 23.19 19.04
CA ALA A 304 10.01 22.88 19.67
C ALA A 304 9.85 21.91 20.86
N ALA A 305 8.81 22.11 21.68
CA ALA A 305 8.53 21.24 22.82
C ALA A 305 8.06 19.85 22.39
N VAL A 306 7.29 19.74 21.30
CA VAL A 306 6.88 18.44 20.70
C VAL A 306 8.09 17.69 20.15
N SER A 307 8.99 18.37 19.42
CA SER A 307 10.22 17.75 18.91
C SER A 307 11.11 17.20 20.04
N GLN A 308 11.32 17.97 21.10
CA GLN A 308 12.05 17.51 22.29
C GLN A 308 11.32 16.40 23.05
N ALA A 309 9.99 16.44 23.10
CA ALA A 309 9.19 15.40 23.73
C ALA A 309 9.22 14.08 22.95
N LEU A 310 9.26 14.13 21.62
CA LEU A 310 9.39 12.97 20.75
C LEU A 310 10.69 12.21 21.04
N GLN A 311 11.82 12.91 21.10
CA GLN A 311 13.11 12.30 21.41
C GLN A 311 13.12 11.63 22.79
N ARG A 312 12.61 12.33 23.82
CA ARG A 312 12.50 11.77 25.19
C ARG A 312 11.50 10.62 25.27
N GLY A 313 10.44 10.65 24.47
CA GLY A 313 9.42 9.62 24.39
C GLY A 313 9.99 8.31 23.85
N ARG A 314 10.83 8.37 22.81
CA ARG A 314 11.53 7.21 22.25
C ARG A 314 12.41 6.52 23.28
N ASP A 315 13.09 7.27 24.14
CA ASP A 315 13.89 6.69 25.22
C ASP A 315 13.02 6.09 26.34
N LEU A 316 11.86 6.67 26.60
CA LEU A 316 10.93 6.22 27.63
C LEU A 316 10.21 4.91 27.25
N VAL A 317 9.80 4.79 25.98
CA VAL A 317 9.01 3.68 25.43
C VAL A 317 9.86 2.43 25.14
N LYS A 318 11.20 2.54 25.20
CA LYS A 318 12.12 1.38 25.07
C LYS A 318 11.99 0.35 26.20
N ASN A 319 11.40 0.71 27.34
CA ASN A 319 11.28 -0.18 28.50
C ASN A 319 10.29 -1.33 28.29
N ALA A 320 10.59 -2.50 28.87
CA ALA A 320 9.81 -3.74 28.70
C ALA A 320 8.30 -3.61 28.99
N CYS A 321 7.92 -2.77 29.96
CA CYS A 321 6.53 -2.51 30.32
C CYS A 321 5.71 -1.92 29.15
N TRP A 322 6.29 -1.02 28.35
CA TRP A 322 5.61 -0.44 27.19
C TRP A 322 5.51 -1.42 26.03
N ARG A 323 6.54 -2.26 25.87
CA ARG A 323 6.60 -3.29 24.83
C ARG A 323 5.54 -4.38 25.01
N GLN A 324 5.33 -4.82 26.25
CA GLN A 324 4.28 -5.80 26.60
C GLN A 324 2.87 -5.28 26.29
N GLU A 325 2.61 -4.01 26.61
CA GLU A 325 1.32 -3.34 26.38
C GLU A 325 1.03 -3.05 24.90
N LEU A 326 2.09 -2.74 24.13
CA LEU A 326 2.01 -2.52 22.68
C LEU A 326 2.00 -3.83 21.89
N ASN A 327 2.15 -4.98 22.55
CA ASN A 327 2.31 -6.29 21.91
C ASN A 327 3.52 -6.31 20.93
N ILE A 328 4.62 -5.67 21.33
CA ILE A 328 5.87 -5.59 20.57
C ILE A 328 6.93 -6.47 21.29
N LEU A 329 7.16 -7.67 20.74
CA LEU A 329 8.25 -8.65 20.98
C LEU A 329 8.08 -9.48 22.28
N ASP A 330 8.07 -10.83 22.31
CA ASP A 330 8.81 -11.84 21.55
C ASP A 330 7.95 -13.07 21.16
N THR A 331 7.84 -13.33 19.85
CA THR A 331 7.90 -14.64 19.15
C THR A 331 7.71 -14.39 17.67
#